data_AF-A0A9D5QPP8-F1
#
_entry.id   AF-A0A9D5QPP8-F1
#
_cell.length_a   1.000
_cell.length_b   1.000
_cell.length_c   1.000
_cell.angle_alpha   90.00
_cell.angle_beta   90.00
_cell.angle_gamma   90.00
#
_symmetry.space_group_name_H-M   'P 1'
#
loop_
_entity.id
_entity.type
_entity.pdbx_description
1 polymer ?
#
loop_
_entity_poly.entity_id
_entity_poly.type
_entity_poly.pdbx_seq_one_letter_code
_entity_poly.pdbx_strand_id
1 'polypeptide(L)'
;MKFEEFKELALNPEYPENECIYRVDVLSVKDPLKEIFEKKHFRVEIAQRFFYLDKEAAEMKVKQIGTSNSYNTRIYAMYIYELPINKDVSSDQFQRVWSYDRFGSLISRSYATEVIDDIEHPSAKYRGRDKEAIRFKSGDIVEVYDRKHEVIARGIVVKTPLTIEECWKKLEQVRNECVAEGLPPESVSDNYRVYAIDDSYFLILPQQFTSSINIRTCDVFPVVYPIANSLREEIYKKYAEYISQEDKKGDNGTCSFQELMDML
;
A
#
# COMPACT_ATOMS: atom_id res chain seq x y z
N MET A 1 -18.61 -17.36 8.85
CA MET A 1 -18.32 -16.82 7.51
C MET A 1 -17.87 -17.94 6.58
N LYS A 2 -18.40 -17.99 5.34
CA LYS A 2 -17.91 -18.89 4.27
C LYS A 2 -16.89 -18.15 3.38
N PHE A 3 -16.16 -18.88 2.53
CA PHE A 3 -15.17 -18.27 1.63
C PHE A 3 -15.77 -17.22 0.70
N GLU A 4 -16.94 -17.47 0.11
CA GLU A 4 -17.57 -16.50 -0.80
C GLU A 4 -17.95 -15.19 -0.10
N GLU A 5 -18.47 -15.26 1.13
CA GLU A 5 -18.77 -14.09 1.96
C GLU A 5 -17.49 -13.32 2.34
N PHE A 6 -16.42 -14.05 2.67
CA PHE A 6 -15.11 -13.45 2.93
C PHE A 6 -14.55 -12.74 1.69
N LYS A 7 -14.66 -13.37 0.52
CA LYS A 7 -14.22 -12.83 -0.76
C LYS A 7 -15.04 -11.60 -1.16
N GLU A 8 -16.34 -11.63 -0.95
CA GLU A 8 -17.22 -10.48 -1.20
C GLU A 8 -16.80 -9.27 -0.34
N LEU A 9 -16.59 -9.48 0.96
CA LEU A 9 -16.08 -8.44 1.87
C LEU A 9 -14.66 -7.98 1.53
N ALA A 10 -13.83 -8.84 0.94
CA ALA A 10 -12.51 -8.45 0.49
C ALA A 10 -12.55 -7.55 -0.76
N LEU A 11 -13.44 -7.86 -1.71
CA LEU A 11 -13.60 -7.09 -2.93
C LEU A 11 -14.35 -5.77 -2.69
N ASN A 12 -15.31 -5.80 -1.76
CA ASN A 12 -16.18 -4.70 -1.39
C ASN A 12 -16.27 -4.58 0.14
N PRO A 13 -15.23 -4.05 0.81
CA PRO A 13 -15.28 -3.86 2.24
C PRO A 13 -16.41 -2.91 2.63
N GLU A 14 -17.17 -3.27 3.65
CA GLU A 14 -18.20 -2.42 4.25
C GLU A 14 -17.51 -1.37 5.12
N TYR A 15 -17.53 -0.11 4.69
CA TYR A 15 -16.98 1.02 5.46
C TYR A 15 -18.05 1.64 6.34
N PRO A 16 -17.68 2.23 7.49
CA PRO A 16 -18.66 2.92 8.33
C PRO A 16 -19.31 4.08 7.56
N GLU A 17 -20.61 4.28 7.79
CA GLU A 17 -21.39 5.38 7.20
C GLU A 17 -21.08 6.69 7.93
N ASN A 18 -19.88 7.24 7.68
CA ASN A 18 -19.49 8.55 8.18
C ASN A 18 -19.77 9.64 7.14
N GLU A 19 -20.17 10.82 7.62
CA GLU A 19 -20.04 12.02 6.79
C GLU A 19 -18.55 12.24 6.50
N CYS A 20 -18.19 12.40 5.23
CA CYS A 20 -16.80 12.45 4.79
C CYS A 20 -16.53 13.69 3.94
N ILE A 21 -15.28 14.16 3.99
CA ILE A 21 -14.72 15.08 3.00
C ILE A 21 -13.73 14.30 2.13
N TYR A 22 -13.79 14.56 0.82
CA TYR A 22 -12.85 14.03 -0.16
C TYR A 22 -11.74 15.05 -0.43
N ARG A 23 -10.52 14.74 0.01
CA ARG A 23 -9.33 15.56 -0.25
C ARG A 23 -8.59 15.05 -1.48
N VAL A 24 -8.40 15.90 -2.48
CA VAL A 24 -7.58 15.61 -3.66
C VAL A 24 -6.20 16.24 -3.48
N ASP A 25 -5.14 15.43 -3.45
CA ASP A 25 -3.76 15.90 -3.42
C ASP A 25 -3.08 15.64 -4.77
N VAL A 26 -2.44 16.66 -5.33
CA VAL A 26 -1.71 16.59 -6.60
C VAL A 26 -0.22 16.63 -6.32
N LEU A 27 0.45 15.50 -6.53
CA LEU A 27 1.88 15.32 -6.27
C LEU A 27 2.67 15.70 -7.51
N SER A 28 3.61 16.64 -7.39
CA SER A 28 4.47 17.09 -8.49
C SER A 28 5.95 16.93 -8.18
N VAL A 29 6.74 16.63 -9.20
CA VAL A 29 8.18 16.52 -9.14
C VAL A 29 8.84 17.88 -9.01
N LYS A 30 9.67 18.03 -7.97
CA LYS A 30 10.46 19.24 -7.72
C LYS A 30 11.80 19.23 -8.46
N ASP A 31 12.44 18.07 -8.52
CA ASP A 31 13.77 17.96 -9.09
C ASP A 31 13.80 18.20 -10.60
N PRO A 32 14.93 18.67 -11.17
CA PRO A 32 15.08 18.81 -12.60
C PRO A 32 14.88 17.46 -13.30
N LEU A 33 13.91 17.37 -14.21
CA LEU A 33 13.56 16.11 -14.88
C LEU A 33 14.75 15.45 -15.60
N LYS A 34 15.69 16.26 -16.08
CA LYS A 34 16.92 15.79 -16.75
C LYS A 34 17.88 15.04 -15.83
N GLU A 35 17.75 15.16 -14.51
CA GLU A 35 18.67 14.56 -13.53
C GLU A 35 18.06 13.35 -12.82
N ILE A 36 16.74 13.12 -12.96
CA ILE A 36 16.03 12.10 -12.20
C ILE A 36 16.49 10.69 -12.55
N PHE A 37 16.91 10.45 -13.78
CA PHE A 37 17.21 9.09 -14.25
C PHE A 37 18.40 8.43 -13.54
N GLU A 38 19.31 9.22 -12.97
CA GLU A 38 20.47 8.73 -12.21
C GLU A 38 20.21 8.67 -10.70
N LYS A 39 19.11 9.26 -10.24
CA LYS A 39 18.82 9.41 -8.81
C LYS A 39 18.14 8.17 -8.24
N LYS A 40 18.59 7.74 -7.05
CA LYS A 40 17.94 6.71 -6.22
C LYS A 40 16.61 7.17 -5.64
N HIS A 41 16.51 8.48 -5.38
CA HIS A 41 15.27 9.16 -5.01
C HIS A 41 15.24 10.57 -5.58
N PHE A 42 14.05 11.10 -5.82
CA PHE A 42 13.85 12.47 -6.25
C PHE A 42 12.73 13.12 -5.46
N ARG A 43 12.83 14.44 -5.28
CA ARG A 43 11.88 15.20 -4.48
C ARG A 43 10.57 15.42 -5.21
N VAL A 44 9.48 15.32 -4.46
CA VAL A 44 8.13 15.68 -4.87
C VAL A 44 7.55 16.69 -3.88
N GLU A 45 6.42 17.28 -4.21
CA GLU A 45 5.63 18.12 -3.32
C GLU A 45 4.15 18.02 -3.65
N ILE A 46 3.30 18.25 -2.65
CA ILE A 46 1.88 18.47 -2.88
C ILE A 46 1.70 19.87 -3.47
N ALA A 47 1.64 19.95 -4.80
CA ALA A 47 1.56 21.22 -5.53
C ALA A 47 0.17 21.84 -5.47
N GLN A 48 -0.87 21.02 -5.35
CA GLN A 48 -2.26 21.47 -5.23
C GLN A 48 -3.03 20.54 -4.30
N ARG A 49 -4.01 21.11 -3.60
CA ARG A 49 -4.93 20.41 -2.71
C ARG A 49 -6.34 20.95 -2.88
N PHE A 50 -7.31 20.07 -3.05
CA PHE A 50 -8.73 20.40 -3.21
C PHE A 50 -9.57 19.60 -2.21
N PHE A 51 -10.73 20.12 -1.86
CA PHE A 51 -11.68 19.46 -0.96
C PHE A 51 -13.05 19.43 -1.60
N TYR A 52 -13.73 18.29 -1.50
CA TYR A 52 -15.05 18.04 -2.05
C TYR A 52 -15.92 17.33 -1.01
N LEU A 53 -17.23 17.55 -1.07
CA LEU A 53 -18.21 16.83 -0.26
C LEU A 53 -18.69 15.54 -0.95
N ASP A 54 -18.30 15.34 -2.21
CA ASP A 54 -18.80 14.30 -3.10
C ASP A 54 -17.61 13.63 -3.82
N LYS A 55 -17.62 12.29 -3.87
CA LYS A 55 -16.51 11.51 -4.42
C LYS A 55 -16.43 11.67 -5.92
N GLU A 56 -17.57 11.66 -6.60
CA GLU A 56 -17.69 11.79 -8.05
C GLU A 56 -17.12 13.15 -8.50
N ALA A 57 -17.37 14.22 -7.74
CA ALA A 57 -16.77 15.53 -7.96
C ALA A 57 -15.23 15.52 -7.79
N ALA A 58 -14.71 14.83 -6.77
CA ALA A 58 -13.27 14.65 -6.60
C ALA A 58 -12.65 13.86 -7.76
N GLU A 59 -13.30 12.80 -8.24
CA GLU A 59 -12.86 12.03 -9.40
C GLU A 59 -12.91 12.82 -10.71
N MET A 60 -13.94 13.64 -10.91
CA MET A 60 -14.02 14.56 -12.04
C MET A 60 -12.84 15.53 -12.02
N LYS A 61 -12.44 16.03 -10.84
CA LYS A 61 -11.26 16.88 -10.72
C LYS A 61 -9.97 16.17 -11.12
N VAL A 62 -9.76 14.93 -10.66
CA VAL A 62 -8.60 14.12 -11.04
C VAL A 62 -8.54 13.90 -12.56
N LYS A 63 -9.67 13.53 -13.17
CA LYS A 63 -9.77 13.37 -14.64
C LYS A 63 -9.49 14.68 -15.39
N GLN A 64 -10.01 15.80 -14.89
CA GLN A 64 -9.78 17.11 -15.49
C GLN A 64 -8.30 17.49 -15.45
N ILE A 65 -7.60 17.24 -14.33
CA ILE A 65 -6.17 17.50 -14.20
C ILE A 65 -5.37 16.60 -15.15
N GLY A 66 -5.66 15.29 -15.16
CA GLY A 66 -4.93 14.30 -15.96
C GLY A 66 -5.09 14.46 -17.48
N THR A 67 -6.21 15.01 -17.95
CA THR A 67 -6.48 15.27 -19.37
C THR A 67 -6.06 16.67 -19.84
N SER A 68 -5.67 17.54 -18.92
CA SER A 68 -5.29 18.90 -19.28
C SER A 68 -3.89 18.96 -19.85
N ASN A 69 -3.79 19.11 -21.18
CA ASN A 69 -2.52 19.27 -21.90
C ASN A 69 -1.66 20.46 -21.42
N SER A 70 -2.22 21.40 -20.66
CA SER A 70 -1.59 22.68 -20.33
C SER A 70 -1.13 22.87 -18.88
N TYR A 71 -1.28 21.89 -17.97
CA TYR A 71 -1.07 22.21 -16.54
C TYR A 71 0.07 21.57 -15.77
N ASN A 72 0.68 20.44 -16.15
CA ASN A 72 1.97 20.10 -15.53
C ASN A 72 2.69 18.90 -16.16
N THR A 73 3.83 19.13 -16.81
CA THR A 73 4.76 18.03 -17.15
C THR A 73 5.39 17.39 -15.90
N ARG A 74 5.24 18.02 -14.72
CA ARG A 74 5.80 17.57 -13.45
C ARG A 74 4.83 16.81 -12.56
N ILE A 75 3.55 16.68 -12.89
CA ILE A 75 2.65 15.82 -12.07
C ILE A 75 3.22 14.40 -12.09
N TYR A 76 3.38 13.85 -10.90
CA TYR A 76 3.80 12.47 -10.66
C TYR A 76 2.59 11.55 -10.45
N ALA A 77 1.75 11.91 -9.49
CA ALA A 77 0.57 11.14 -9.09
C ALA A 77 -0.49 12.06 -8.48
N MET A 78 -1.70 11.54 -8.33
CA MET A 78 -2.79 12.19 -7.61
C MET A 78 -3.40 11.22 -6.61
N TYR A 79 -3.90 11.75 -5.51
CA TYR A 79 -4.58 10.98 -4.47
C TYR A 79 -5.94 11.56 -4.19
N ILE A 80 -6.93 10.70 -3.97
CA ILE A 80 -8.18 11.06 -3.32
C ILE A 80 -8.19 10.36 -1.96
N TYR A 81 -8.34 11.13 -0.88
CA TYR A 81 -8.55 10.62 0.45
C TYR A 81 -9.99 10.84 0.86
N GLU A 82 -10.66 9.80 1.35
CA GLU A 82 -11.90 9.93 2.10
C GLU A 82 -11.57 10.09 3.58
N LEU A 83 -11.93 11.26 4.13
CA LEU A 83 -11.61 11.65 5.49
C LEU A 83 -12.93 11.81 6.27
N PRO A 84 -13.20 10.97 7.28
CA PRO A 84 -14.42 11.09 8.08
C PRO A 84 -14.40 12.35 8.95
N ILE A 85 -15.55 13.01 9.07
CA ILE A 85 -15.76 14.16 9.93
C ILE A 85 -15.98 13.68 11.38
N ASN A 86 -15.55 14.48 12.36
CA ASN A 86 -15.66 14.19 13.81
C ASN A 86 -14.88 12.96 14.30
N LYS A 87 -13.88 12.50 13.55
CA LYS A 87 -12.94 11.46 13.98
C LYS A 87 -11.51 11.98 14.09
N ASP A 88 -10.69 11.31 14.88
CA ASP A 88 -9.26 11.59 14.88
C ASP A 88 -8.63 10.98 13.62
N VAL A 89 -8.25 11.86 12.69
CA VAL A 89 -7.63 11.49 11.42
C VAL A 89 -6.26 12.18 11.37
N SER A 90 -5.24 11.48 11.87
CA SER A 90 -3.85 11.93 11.76
C SER A 90 -3.40 12.01 10.29
N SER A 91 -2.23 12.61 10.04
CA SER A 91 -1.76 12.97 8.68
C SER A 91 -1.71 11.80 7.69
N ASP A 92 -1.54 10.57 8.18
CA ASP A 92 -1.43 9.36 7.36
C ASP A 92 -2.68 8.45 7.42
N GLN A 93 -3.70 8.83 8.18
CA GLN A 93 -4.94 8.07 8.31
C GLN A 93 -5.99 8.55 7.31
N PHE A 94 -6.85 7.62 6.91
CA PHE A 94 -7.98 7.86 6.03
C PHE A 94 -8.94 6.68 6.16
N GLN A 95 -10.23 6.94 5.89
CA GLN A 95 -11.20 5.85 5.75
C GLN A 95 -10.91 5.07 4.47
N ARG A 96 -10.69 5.79 3.36
CA ARG A 96 -10.27 5.23 2.08
C ARG A 96 -9.26 6.12 1.38
N VAL A 97 -8.41 5.53 0.56
CA VAL A 97 -7.56 6.26 -0.38
C VAL A 97 -7.63 5.62 -1.76
N TRP A 98 -7.59 6.46 -2.78
CA TRP A 98 -7.40 6.08 -4.18
C TRP A 98 -6.19 6.81 -4.72
N SER A 99 -5.27 6.08 -5.35
CA SER A 99 -4.11 6.65 -6.02
C SER A 99 -4.27 6.57 -7.53
N TYR A 100 -3.89 7.64 -8.21
CA TYR A 100 -4.03 7.82 -9.64
C TYR A 100 -2.68 8.20 -10.26
N ASP A 101 -2.48 7.79 -11.51
CA ASP A 101 -1.32 8.20 -12.30
C ASP A 101 -1.44 9.68 -12.70
N ARG A 102 -0.39 10.18 -13.35
CA ARG A 102 -0.34 11.54 -13.90
C ARG A 102 -1.40 11.86 -14.96
N PHE A 103 -2.07 10.86 -15.51
CA PHE A 103 -3.11 10.98 -16.53
C PHE A 103 -4.52 10.88 -15.93
N GLY A 104 -4.63 10.71 -14.60
CA GLY A 104 -5.90 10.56 -13.90
C GLY A 104 -6.48 9.14 -13.98
N SER A 105 -5.70 8.15 -14.37
CA SER A 105 -6.10 6.73 -14.35
C SER A 105 -5.91 6.16 -12.94
N LEU A 106 -6.91 5.44 -12.45
CA LEU A 106 -6.83 4.78 -11.15
C LEU A 106 -5.73 3.70 -11.17
N ILE A 107 -4.80 3.76 -10.22
CA ILE A 107 -3.71 2.79 -10.06
C ILE A 107 -4.03 1.80 -8.93
N SER A 108 -4.46 2.31 -7.78
CA SER A 108 -4.74 1.50 -6.60
C SER A 108 -5.75 2.17 -5.69
N ARG A 109 -6.33 1.38 -4.78
CA ARG A 109 -7.19 1.83 -3.69
C ARG A 109 -6.91 1.05 -2.42
N SER A 110 -7.25 1.58 -1.25
CA SER A 110 -7.21 0.81 -0.01
C SER A 110 -8.40 -0.15 0.10
N TYR A 111 -8.19 -1.24 0.84
CA TYR A 111 -9.18 -2.28 1.11
C TYR A 111 -9.51 -2.44 2.61
N ALA A 112 -8.98 -1.54 3.44
CA ALA A 112 -9.32 -1.42 4.84
C ALA A 112 -9.16 0.04 5.28
N THR A 113 -9.89 0.43 6.33
CA THR A 113 -9.73 1.75 6.96
C THR A 113 -8.47 1.79 7.81
N GLU A 114 -7.79 2.94 7.83
CA GLU A 114 -6.67 3.22 8.73
C GLU A 114 -7.07 4.10 9.92
N VAL A 115 -8.35 4.47 10.02
CA VAL A 115 -8.87 5.28 11.12
C VAL A 115 -8.87 4.44 12.40
N ILE A 116 -8.17 4.91 13.43
CA ILE A 116 -7.98 4.17 14.68
C ILE A 116 -9.29 3.93 15.43
N ASP A 117 -10.21 4.90 15.38
CA ASP A 117 -11.54 4.81 15.98
C ASP A 117 -12.39 3.67 15.38
N ASP A 118 -12.00 3.19 14.18
CA ASP A 118 -12.69 2.11 13.46
C ASP A 118 -11.97 0.75 13.57
N ILE A 119 -10.98 0.59 14.46
CA ILE A 119 -10.17 -0.64 14.54
C ILE A 119 -10.99 -1.91 14.84
N GLU A 120 -12.10 -1.76 15.58
CA GLU A 120 -13.05 -2.83 15.89
C GLU A 120 -14.11 -3.02 14.80
N HIS A 121 -14.23 -2.07 13.85
CA HIS A 121 -15.16 -2.18 12.75
C HIS A 121 -14.68 -3.23 11.73
N PRO A 122 -15.57 -4.01 11.10
CA PRO A 122 -15.19 -5.00 10.09
C PRO A 122 -14.35 -4.44 8.93
N SER A 123 -14.45 -3.14 8.64
CA SER A 123 -13.64 -2.42 7.64
C SER A 123 -12.15 -2.32 7.99
N ALA A 124 -11.76 -2.44 9.25
CA ALA A 124 -10.35 -2.37 9.64
C ALA A 124 -9.61 -3.68 9.32
N LYS A 125 -10.35 -4.78 9.15
CA LYS A 125 -9.80 -6.09 8.82
C LYS A 125 -9.50 -6.18 7.33
N TYR A 126 -8.22 -6.28 6.98
CA TYR A 126 -7.80 -6.49 5.60
C TYR A 126 -7.98 -7.97 5.23
N ARG A 127 -8.68 -8.22 4.12
CA ARG A 127 -9.07 -9.57 3.68
C ARG A 127 -8.33 -10.01 2.41
N GLY A 128 -7.25 -9.33 2.06
CA GLY A 128 -6.44 -9.64 0.89
C GLY A 128 -6.91 -8.95 -0.39
N ARG A 129 -6.03 -8.94 -1.39
CA ARG A 129 -6.33 -8.46 -2.75
C ARG A 129 -6.74 -9.59 -3.65
N ASP A 130 -7.54 -9.27 -4.66
CA ASP A 130 -7.64 -10.12 -5.83
C ASP A 130 -6.25 -10.26 -6.45
N LYS A 131 -5.88 -11.49 -6.81
CA LYS A 131 -4.57 -11.79 -7.41
C LYS A 131 -4.34 -10.97 -8.68
N GLU A 132 -5.38 -10.73 -9.46
CA GLU A 132 -5.30 -9.93 -10.69
C GLU A 132 -5.16 -8.43 -10.42
N ALA A 133 -5.49 -7.97 -9.20
CA ALA A 133 -5.31 -6.58 -8.78
C ALA A 133 -3.91 -6.29 -8.22
N ILE A 134 -3.06 -7.31 -8.02
CA ILE A 134 -1.67 -7.16 -7.60
C ILE A 134 -0.82 -6.80 -8.82
N ARG A 135 -0.35 -5.55 -8.86
CA ARG A 135 0.29 -4.96 -10.05
C ARG A 135 1.73 -5.37 -10.29
N PHE A 136 2.46 -5.65 -9.22
CA PHE A 136 3.90 -5.95 -9.26
C PHE A 136 4.22 -7.32 -8.67
N LYS A 137 5.27 -7.94 -9.17
CA LYS A 137 5.79 -9.25 -8.76
C LYS A 137 7.18 -9.09 -8.14
N SER A 138 7.61 -10.11 -7.40
CA SER A 138 8.98 -10.15 -6.88
C SER A 138 10.00 -9.99 -8.02
N GLY A 139 10.97 -9.11 -7.83
CA GLY A 139 11.97 -8.73 -8.84
C GLY A 139 11.61 -7.51 -9.69
N ASP A 140 10.37 -7.00 -9.62
CA ASP A 140 9.99 -5.77 -10.33
C ASP A 140 10.59 -4.54 -9.63
N ILE A 141 11.21 -3.66 -10.43
CA ILE A 141 11.65 -2.34 -9.96
C ILE A 141 10.46 -1.41 -9.99
N VAL A 142 10.25 -0.69 -8.89
CA VAL A 142 9.12 0.20 -8.66
C VAL A 142 9.58 1.52 -8.06
N GLU A 143 8.69 2.51 -8.10
CA GLU A 143 8.85 3.79 -7.43
C GLU A 143 7.90 3.85 -6.22
N VAL A 144 8.37 4.42 -5.11
CA VAL A 144 7.67 4.45 -3.83
C VAL A 144 7.54 5.88 -3.36
N TYR A 145 6.32 6.32 -3.08
CA TYR A 145 6.11 7.61 -2.44
C TYR A 145 6.32 7.52 -0.93
N ASP A 146 7.44 8.06 -0.46
CA ASP A 146 7.68 8.30 0.95
C ASP A 146 7.03 9.65 1.33
N ARG A 147 5.83 9.55 1.89
CA ARG A 147 5.01 10.69 2.34
C ARG A 147 5.72 11.53 3.40
N LYS A 148 6.48 10.90 4.29
CA LYS A 148 7.12 11.57 5.43
C LYS A 148 8.26 12.47 4.98
N HIS A 149 9.01 12.04 3.97
CA HIS A 149 10.16 12.79 3.45
C HIS A 149 9.87 13.52 2.13
N GLU A 150 8.65 13.41 1.60
CA GLU A 150 8.23 13.99 0.32
C GLU A 150 9.18 13.60 -0.84
N VAL A 151 9.56 12.33 -0.90
CA VAL A 151 10.42 11.80 -1.97
C VAL A 151 9.79 10.60 -2.65
N ILE A 152 10.13 10.42 -3.92
CA ILE A 152 9.95 9.15 -4.61
C ILE A 152 11.25 8.37 -4.51
N ALA A 153 11.24 7.22 -3.84
CA ALA A 153 12.36 6.29 -3.77
C ALA A 153 12.21 5.17 -4.80
N ARG A 154 13.32 4.69 -5.35
CA ARG A 154 13.32 3.55 -6.27
C ARG A 154 13.74 2.29 -5.53
N GLY A 155 12.97 1.22 -5.69
CA GLY A 155 13.16 -0.03 -5.00
C GLY A 155 12.81 -1.23 -5.87
N ILE A 156 12.97 -2.42 -5.29
CA ILE A 156 12.64 -3.69 -5.93
C ILE A 156 11.77 -4.53 -5.02
N VAL A 157 10.69 -5.07 -5.57
CA VAL A 157 9.70 -5.87 -4.86
C VAL A 157 10.33 -7.21 -4.46
N VAL A 158 10.17 -7.60 -3.19
CA VAL A 158 10.56 -8.94 -2.69
C VAL A 158 9.35 -9.77 -2.25
N LYS A 159 8.26 -9.12 -1.83
CA LYS A 159 7.01 -9.79 -1.47
C LYS A 159 5.82 -8.93 -1.86
N THR A 160 4.78 -9.59 -2.32
CA THR A 160 3.51 -8.97 -2.69
C THR A 160 2.56 -8.90 -1.51
N PRO A 161 1.53 -8.04 -1.57
CA PRO A 161 0.42 -8.04 -0.62
C PRO A 161 -0.26 -9.41 -0.59
N LEU A 162 -0.87 -9.73 0.56
CA LEU A 162 -1.62 -10.97 0.72
C LEU A 162 -2.80 -11.03 -0.26
N THR A 163 -3.03 -12.20 -0.86
CA THR A 163 -4.24 -12.45 -1.64
C THR A 163 -5.43 -12.82 -0.76
N ILE A 164 -6.63 -12.77 -1.34
CA ILE A 164 -7.87 -13.22 -0.68
C ILE A 164 -7.74 -14.67 -0.19
N GLU A 165 -7.17 -15.56 -1.00
CA GLU A 165 -6.96 -16.97 -0.65
C GLU A 165 -5.95 -17.15 0.49
N GLU A 166 -4.89 -16.35 0.53
CA GLU A 166 -3.90 -16.38 1.61
C GLU A 166 -4.49 -15.87 2.93
N CYS A 167 -5.24 -14.77 2.86
CA CYS A 167 -5.97 -14.23 4.00
C CYS A 167 -7.05 -15.18 4.51
N TRP A 168 -7.74 -15.91 3.62
CA TRP A 168 -8.69 -16.95 3.99
C TRP A 168 -7.99 -18.12 4.71
N LYS A 169 -6.84 -18.59 4.20
CA LYS A 169 -6.05 -19.64 4.88
C LYS A 169 -5.64 -19.21 6.28
N LYS A 170 -5.24 -17.95 6.46
CA LYS A 170 -4.93 -17.39 7.79
C LYS A 170 -6.15 -17.39 8.71
N LEU A 171 -7.33 -17.03 8.20
CA LEU A 171 -8.57 -17.08 8.98
C LEU A 171 -8.93 -18.52 9.40
N GLU A 172 -8.75 -19.49 8.51
CA GLU A 172 -8.95 -20.92 8.84
C GLU A 172 -7.97 -21.40 9.91
N GLN A 173 -6.70 -20.94 9.87
CA GLN A 173 -5.71 -21.24 10.91
C GLN A 173 -6.16 -20.70 12.28
N VAL A 174 -6.54 -19.42 12.34
CA VAL A 174 -7.06 -18.79 13.56
C VAL A 174 -8.31 -19.54 14.07
N ARG A 175 -9.19 -19.98 13.18
CA ARG A 175 -10.36 -20.77 13.56
C ARG A 175 -9.98 -22.10 14.21
N ASN A 176 -9.02 -22.81 13.65
CA ASN A 176 -8.54 -24.07 14.20
C ASN A 176 -7.88 -23.88 15.56
N GLU A 177 -7.10 -22.82 15.73
CA GLU A 177 -6.49 -22.43 17.01
C GLU A 177 -7.56 -22.14 18.07
N CYS A 178 -8.57 -21.32 17.74
CA CYS A 178 -9.68 -21.03 18.65
C CYS A 178 -10.43 -22.31 19.08
N VAL A 179 -10.68 -23.24 18.15
CA VAL A 179 -11.33 -24.53 18.46
C VAL A 179 -10.45 -25.37 19.38
N ALA A 180 -9.14 -25.42 19.13
CA ALA A 180 -8.20 -26.18 19.97
C ALA A 180 -8.11 -25.62 21.39
N GLU A 181 -8.27 -24.31 21.56
CA GLU A 181 -8.28 -23.62 22.85
C GLU A 181 -9.65 -23.62 23.54
N GLY A 182 -10.70 -24.16 22.90
CA GLY A 182 -12.06 -24.16 23.43
C GLY A 182 -12.70 -22.77 23.47
N LEU A 183 -12.20 -21.83 22.66
CA LEU A 183 -12.74 -20.49 22.54
C LEU A 183 -14.05 -20.49 21.74
N PRO A 184 -14.98 -19.58 22.06
CA PRO A 184 -16.23 -19.51 21.35
C PRO A 184 -16.05 -18.91 19.93
N PRO A 185 -16.93 -19.20 18.96
CA PRO A 185 -16.75 -18.86 17.54
C PRO A 185 -16.51 -17.37 17.24
N GLU A 186 -17.06 -16.47 18.04
CA GLU A 186 -16.86 -15.02 17.95
C GLU A 186 -15.38 -14.61 18.11
N SER A 187 -14.61 -15.38 18.89
CA SER A 187 -13.19 -15.13 19.15
C SER A 187 -12.35 -15.19 17.87
N VAL A 188 -12.83 -15.85 16.81
CA VAL A 188 -12.10 -15.93 15.54
C VAL A 188 -11.92 -14.55 14.91
N SER A 189 -12.92 -13.67 15.02
CA SER A 189 -12.83 -12.31 14.47
C SER A 189 -11.81 -11.47 15.25
N ASP A 190 -11.84 -11.59 16.57
CA ASP A 190 -10.97 -10.84 17.49
C ASP A 190 -9.50 -11.26 17.33
N ASN A 191 -9.28 -12.55 17.06
CA ASN A 191 -7.94 -13.11 16.84
C ASN A 191 -7.46 -13.03 15.39
N TYR A 192 -8.32 -12.63 14.44
CA TYR A 192 -7.90 -12.34 13.07
C TYR A 192 -7.18 -10.98 13.02
N ARG A 193 -5.85 -11.02 13.18
CA ARG A 193 -4.97 -9.85 13.24
C ARG A 193 -4.34 -9.51 11.88
N VAL A 194 -5.17 -9.30 10.87
CA VAL A 194 -4.75 -8.79 9.56
C VAL A 194 -5.49 -7.47 9.31
N TYR A 195 -4.72 -6.39 9.14
CA TYR A 195 -5.21 -5.01 9.13
C TYR A 195 -4.74 -4.25 7.89
N ALA A 196 -5.16 -2.99 7.75
CA ALA A 196 -4.79 -2.14 6.61
C ALA A 196 -3.28 -2.08 6.32
N ILE A 197 -2.42 -2.17 7.35
CA ILE A 197 -0.96 -2.19 7.18
C ILE A 197 -0.45 -3.43 6.44
N ASP A 198 -1.20 -4.52 6.43
CA ASP A 198 -0.88 -5.75 5.71
C ASP A 198 -1.23 -5.65 4.21
N ASP A 199 -1.95 -4.60 3.78
CA ASP A 199 -2.10 -4.22 2.37
C ASP A 199 -0.83 -3.50 1.88
N SER A 200 0.29 -4.22 1.89
CA SER A 200 1.62 -3.68 1.61
C SER A 200 2.48 -4.58 0.73
N TYR A 201 3.35 -3.94 -0.05
CA TYR A 201 4.50 -4.58 -0.68
C TYR A 201 5.68 -4.56 0.28
N PHE A 202 6.49 -5.61 0.25
CA PHE A 202 7.80 -5.60 0.89
C PHE A 202 8.84 -5.27 -0.17
N LEU A 203 9.65 -4.26 0.09
CA LEU A 203 10.58 -3.67 -0.87
C LEU A 203 11.97 -3.52 -0.31
N ILE A 204 12.99 -3.73 -1.14
CA ILE A 204 14.36 -3.31 -0.85
C ILE A 204 14.57 -1.93 -1.44
N LEU A 205 14.93 -0.97 -0.59
CA LEU A 205 15.38 0.35 -1.01
C LEU A 205 16.92 0.40 -0.90
N PRO A 206 17.68 0.67 -1.98
CA PRO A 206 19.15 0.57 -1.98
C PRO A 206 19.88 1.43 -0.95
N GLN A 207 19.23 2.43 -0.37
CA GLN A 207 19.83 3.39 0.57
C GLN A 207 19.54 3.10 2.04
N GLN A 208 18.53 2.28 2.36
CA GLN A 208 18.21 1.97 3.75
C GLN A 208 18.94 0.68 4.13
N PHE A 209 19.77 0.76 5.18
CA PHE A 209 20.57 -0.37 5.69
C PHE A 209 19.72 -1.48 6.31
N THR A 210 18.43 -1.24 6.55
CA THR A 210 17.47 -2.21 7.11
C THR A 210 16.86 -3.06 6.00
N SER A 211 16.93 -4.38 6.19
CA SER A 211 16.22 -5.41 5.43
C SER A 211 14.75 -5.05 5.29
N SER A 212 14.27 -4.95 4.05
CA SER A 212 12.86 -4.86 3.61
C SER A 212 11.89 -3.95 4.39
N ILE A 213 11.22 -3.05 3.68
CA ILE A 213 10.23 -2.14 4.28
C ILE A 213 8.83 -2.48 3.76
N ASN A 214 7.85 -2.46 4.66
CA ASN A 214 6.43 -2.51 4.32
C ASN A 214 5.96 -1.17 3.78
N ILE A 215 5.54 -1.15 2.53
CA ILE A 215 5.02 0.04 1.85
C ILE A 215 3.59 -0.24 1.42
N ARG A 216 2.67 0.65 1.81
CA ARG A 216 1.27 0.58 1.39
C ARG A 216 1.17 0.45 -0.12
N THR A 217 0.31 -0.42 -0.60
CA THR A 217 0.08 -0.65 -2.03
C THR A 217 -0.34 0.60 -2.81
N CYS A 218 -0.97 1.56 -2.15
CA CYS A 218 -1.37 2.84 -2.75
C CYS A 218 -0.20 3.80 -2.98
N ASP A 219 0.96 3.53 -2.38
CA ASP A 219 2.16 4.36 -2.48
C ASP A 219 3.25 3.72 -3.36
N VAL A 220 2.95 2.58 -4.02
CA VAL A 220 3.86 1.90 -4.97
C VAL A 220 3.40 2.15 -6.41
N PHE A 221 4.31 2.66 -7.24
CA PHE A 221 4.04 3.10 -8.60
C PHE A 221 4.93 2.37 -9.60
N PRO A 222 4.47 2.20 -10.86
CA PRO A 222 5.38 1.79 -11.92
C PRO A 222 6.45 2.86 -12.09
N VAL A 223 7.61 2.46 -12.60
CA VAL A 223 8.68 3.40 -12.92
C VAL A 223 8.20 4.40 -13.97
N VAL A 224 8.05 5.67 -13.58
CA VAL A 224 7.55 6.74 -14.47
C VAL A 224 8.69 7.33 -15.30
N TYR A 225 9.85 7.53 -14.67
CA TYR A 225 11.03 8.10 -15.31
C TYR A 225 12.08 7.02 -15.58
N PRO A 226 12.81 7.10 -16.71
CA PRO A 226 13.89 6.16 -17.00
C PRO A 226 14.87 6.02 -15.83
N ILE A 227 15.50 4.86 -15.73
CA ILE A 227 16.51 4.53 -14.72
C ILE A 227 17.81 4.23 -15.46
N ALA A 228 18.91 4.87 -15.05
CA ALA A 228 20.24 4.58 -15.56
C ALA A 228 20.61 3.10 -15.33
N ASN A 229 21.33 2.50 -16.29
CA ASN A 229 21.69 1.08 -16.19
C ASN A 229 22.53 0.77 -14.94
N SER A 230 23.46 1.66 -14.57
CA SER A 230 24.27 1.53 -13.36
C SER A 230 23.42 1.45 -12.08
N LEU A 231 22.38 2.28 -11.98
CA LEU A 231 21.45 2.26 -10.86
C LEU A 231 20.58 0.99 -10.87
N ARG A 232 20.13 0.56 -12.04
CA ARG A 232 19.37 -0.70 -12.19
C ARG A 232 20.21 -1.90 -11.74
N GLU A 233 21.47 -1.97 -12.16
CA GLU A 233 22.42 -3.01 -11.74
C GLU A 233 22.63 -3.01 -10.23
N GLU A 234 22.75 -1.83 -9.61
CA GLU A 234 22.88 -1.71 -8.15
C GLU A 234 21.65 -2.28 -7.42
N ILE A 235 20.44 -1.94 -7.88
CA ILE A 235 19.19 -2.43 -7.31
C ILE A 235 19.11 -3.96 -7.43
N TYR A 236 19.42 -4.52 -8.60
CA TYR A 236 19.39 -5.97 -8.79
C TYR A 236 20.45 -6.70 -7.98
N LYS A 237 21.64 -6.10 -7.81
CA LYS A 237 22.67 -6.66 -6.93
C LYS A 237 22.16 -6.79 -5.49
N LYS A 238 21.51 -5.75 -4.97
CA LYS A 238 20.90 -5.76 -3.63
C LYS A 238 19.80 -6.81 -3.49
N TYR A 239 18.98 -6.99 -4.54
CA TYR A 239 17.98 -8.05 -4.58
C TYR A 239 18.61 -9.45 -4.55
N ALA A 240 19.66 -9.70 -5.34
CA ALA A 240 20.36 -10.98 -5.34
C ALA A 240 21.02 -11.29 -3.98
N GLU A 241 21.59 -10.27 -3.33
CA GLU A 241 22.13 -10.37 -1.97
C GLU A 241 21.03 -10.80 -0.96
N TYR A 242 19.83 -10.22 -1.05
CA TYR A 242 18.70 -10.56 -0.19
C TYR A 242 18.20 -11.99 -0.42
N ILE A 243 17.94 -12.38 -1.68
CA ILE A 243 17.47 -13.74 -1.99
C ILE A 243 18.48 -14.78 -1.50
N SER A 244 19.77 -14.54 -1.70
CA SER A 244 20.84 -15.44 -1.21
C SER A 244 20.88 -15.57 0.32
N GLN A 245 20.40 -14.56 1.06
CA GLN A 245 20.32 -14.61 2.53
C GLN A 245 19.07 -15.33 3.00
N GLU A 246 17.93 -15.11 2.35
CA GLU A 246 16.67 -15.80 2.65
C GLU A 246 16.76 -17.30 2.34
N ASP A 247 17.38 -17.69 1.23
CA ASP A 247 17.62 -19.10 0.90
C ASP A 247 18.46 -19.81 1.99
N LYS A 248 19.47 -19.11 2.55
CA LYS A 248 20.29 -19.63 3.66
C LYS A 248 19.55 -19.74 4.99
N LYS A 249 18.52 -18.91 5.22
CA LYS A 249 17.63 -19.04 6.38
C LYS A 249 16.65 -20.20 6.18
N GLY A 250 16.22 -20.46 4.94
CA GLY A 250 15.36 -21.59 4.58
C GLY A 250 15.98 -22.97 4.87
N ASP A 251 17.31 -23.10 4.74
CA ASP A 251 18.05 -24.35 5.04
C ASP A 251 18.35 -24.56 6.54
N ASN A 252 18.22 -23.52 7.37
CA ASN A 252 18.36 -23.59 8.82
C ASN A 252 17.02 -23.29 9.51
N GLY A 253 16.08 -24.22 9.42
CA GLY A 253 14.93 -24.40 10.32
C GLY A 253 14.16 -23.14 10.75
N THR A 254 12.99 -22.90 10.14
CA THR A 254 11.84 -22.16 10.67
C THR A 254 12.14 -21.16 11.80
N CYS A 255 12.50 -19.93 11.45
CA CYS A 255 12.33 -18.79 12.34
C CYS A 255 10.82 -18.58 12.55
N SER A 256 10.35 -18.88 13.75
CA SER A 256 8.92 -18.86 14.05
C SER A 256 8.42 -17.42 14.08
N PHE A 257 7.17 -17.20 13.68
CA PHE A 257 6.50 -15.89 13.70
C PHE A 257 6.60 -15.17 15.07
N GLN A 258 6.83 -15.93 16.14
CA GLN A 258 7.09 -15.45 17.49
C GLN A 258 8.37 -14.59 17.59
N GLU A 259 9.45 -14.96 16.88
CA GLU A 259 10.75 -14.26 16.96
C GLU A 259 10.72 -12.90 16.24
N LEU A 260 9.78 -12.70 15.30
CA LEU A 260 9.55 -11.40 14.63
C LEU A 260 8.75 -10.43 15.50
N MET A 261 7.95 -10.91 16.44
CA MET A 261 7.15 -10.07 17.34
C MET A 261 7.95 -9.60 18.56
N ASP A 262 8.97 -10.34 18.97
CA ASP A 262 9.83 -9.98 20.12
C ASP A 262 10.88 -8.89 19.80
N MET A 263 10.92 -8.40 18.56
CA MET A 263 11.80 -7.31 18.10
C MET A 263 11.09 -5.98 17.83
N LEU A 264 9.80 -5.88 18.16
CA LEU A 264 9.00 -4.63 18.21
C LEU A 264 8.70 -4.25 19.66
#